data_AF-A0A2W6DBQ2-F1
#
_entry.id   AF-A0A2W6DBQ2-F1
#
_cell.length_a   1.000
_cell.length_b   1.000
_cell.length_c   1.000
_cell.angle_alpha   90.00
_cell.angle_beta   90.00
_cell.angle_gamma   90.00
#
_symmetry.space_group_name_H-M   'P 1'
#
loop_
_entity.id
_entity.type
_entity.pdbx_description
1 polymer ?
#
loop_
_entity_poly.entity_id
_entity_poly.type
_entity_poly.pdbx_seq_one_letter_code
_entity_poly.pdbx_strand_id
1 'polypeptide(L)'
;HPSDDDPEWASLAAQWLPSVRRIIAEPDGQPLPFADVLEARPAGDFPFPDIKDRGDIVALASCMLASGAGLHLTGDGGDEVLGASQAYMHDLVRSRPWAGLSHMRGYHALRRWPWSQQLKFVAGRGDYASWLRQRAEHLAEREVAELKHDAWGPRFHLPSWTTAAAGEAARQIVLNMAQTARSLGGSVGEHGALAAVIQSGQVMRGVGQFATAAGLPLATPFLDDAVVDACLSVRQEERRSPWRYKRLLTTAMAGVVPAAILSRTTKAETTSLVHRGFDTHRDKLLALTDGSKLADRGLIDTGQLRAQLSGLCTTDDVRALTRTAGVERWLRDLHEHPFSVLNDH
;
A
#
# COMPACT_ATOMS: atom_id res chain seq x y z
N HIS A 1 14.43 3.95 -15.92
CA HIS A 1 13.25 4.25 -16.77
C HIS A 1 13.25 5.75 -17.05
N PRO A 2 12.83 6.27 -18.22
CA PRO A 2 12.92 7.72 -18.53
C PRO A 2 12.08 8.66 -17.63
N SER A 3 11.22 8.12 -16.76
CA SER A 3 10.48 8.86 -15.71
C SER A 3 10.94 8.55 -14.28
N ASP A 4 12.03 7.80 -14.13
CA ASP A 4 12.60 7.46 -12.83
C ASP A 4 13.81 8.35 -12.56
N ASP A 5 13.61 9.35 -11.70
CA ASP A 5 14.63 10.30 -11.29
C ASP A 5 15.35 9.88 -9.99
N ASP A 6 15.00 8.74 -9.40
CA ASP A 6 15.65 8.25 -8.18
C ASP A 6 17.18 8.09 -8.33
N PRO A 7 17.73 7.60 -9.45
CA PRO A 7 19.18 7.51 -9.62
C PRO A 7 19.89 8.86 -9.54
N GLU A 8 19.27 9.95 -10.01
CA GLU A 8 19.82 11.30 -9.95
C GLU A 8 19.84 11.81 -8.50
N TRP A 9 18.72 11.67 -7.79
CA TRP A 9 18.62 12.07 -6.38
C TRP A 9 19.53 11.25 -5.47
N ALA A 10 19.66 9.94 -5.73
CA ALA A 10 20.58 9.07 -5.00
C ALA A 10 22.05 9.46 -5.27
N SER A 11 22.38 9.83 -6.51
CA SER A 11 23.71 10.32 -6.86
C SER A 11 24.03 11.63 -6.17
N LEU A 12 23.07 12.56 -6.12
CA LEU A 12 23.21 13.81 -5.40
C LEU A 12 23.39 13.55 -3.90
N ALA A 13 22.56 12.71 -3.27
CA ALA A 13 22.68 12.38 -1.85
C ALA A 13 24.04 11.78 -1.48
N ALA A 14 24.57 10.87 -2.32
CA ALA A 14 25.86 10.24 -2.07
C ALA A 14 27.04 11.24 -2.02
N GLN A 15 26.97 12.35 -2.77
CA GLN A 15 28.02 13.40 -2.72
C GLN A 15 28.15 14.04 -1.34
N TRP A 16 27.10 14.01 -0.53
CA TRP A 16 27.06 14.60 0.81
C TRP A 16 27.26 13.58 1.94
N LEU A 17 27.47 12.31 1.59
CA LEU A 17 27.65 11.21 2.52
C LEU A 17 28.98 10.47 2.24
N PRO A 18 30.15 11.11 2.47
CA PRO A 18 31.45 10.56 2.07
C PRO A 18 31.83 9.28 2.82
N SER A 19 31.21 9.02 3.98
CA SER A 19 31.38 7.79 4.75
C SER A 19 30.47 6.65 4.32
N VAL A 20 29.54 6.89 3.38
CA VAL A 20 28.58 5.89 2.90
C VAL A 20 29.09 5.25 1.62
N ARG A 21 29.14 3.92 1.61
CA ARG A 21 29.36 3.15 0.39
C ARG A 21 28.04 3.04 -0.39
N ARG A 22 28.00 3.67 -1.56
CA ARG A 22 26.86 3.50 -2.48
C ARG A 22 26.95 2.14 -3.18
N ILE A 23 25.84 1.41 -3.16
CA ILE A 23 25.65 0.18 -3.92
C ILE A 23 24.48 0.44 -4.87
N ILE A 24 24.66 0.09 -6.14
CA ILE A 24 23.60 0.14 -7.15
C ILE A 24 23.32 -1.31 -7.50
N ALA A 25 22.10 -1.77 -7.24
CA ALA A 25 21.67 -3.06 -7.73
C ALA A 25 21.48 -2.94 -9.25
N GLU A 26 22.24 -3.71 -10.00
CA GLU A 26 22.20 -3.68 -11.47
C GLU A 26 20.77 -3.94 -11.98
N PRO A 27 20.25 -3.17 -12.95
CA PRO A 27 18.88 -3.30 -13.44
C PRO A 27 18.53 -4.71 -13.95
N ASP A 28 19.49 -5.43 -14.52
CA ASP A 28 19.30 -6.79 -15.03
C ASP A 28 19.36 -7.86 -13.92
N GLY A 29 19.80 -7.49 -12.72
CA GLY A 29 19.91 -8.37 -11.56
C GLY A 29 18.68 -8.36 -10.64
N GLN A 30 17.75 -7.42 -10.84
CA GLN A 30 16.52 -7.36 -10.04
C GLN A 30 15.39 -8.12 -10.75
N PRO A 31 14.70 -9.03 -10.02
CA PRO A 31 13.56 -9.74 -10.57
C PRO A 31 12.43 -8.75 -10.89
N LEU A 32 11.81 -8.92 -12.06
CA LEU A 32 10.61 -8.16 -12.39
C LEU A 32 9.45 -8.55 -11.45
N PRO A 33 8.45 -7.67 -11.28
CA PRO A 33 7.29 -7.98 -10.47
C PRO A 33 6.63 -9.31 -10.89
N PHE A 34 6.26 -10.15 -9.91
CA PHE A 34 5.73 -11.51 -10.06
C PHE A 34 6.74 -12.60 -10.48
N ALA A 35 8.04 -12.31 -10.57
CA ALA A 35 9.03 -13.31 -11.00
C ALA A 35 9.01 -14.59 -10.16
N ASP A 36 8.82 -14.47 -8.85
CA ASP A 36 8.86 -15.57 -7.90
C ASP A 36 7.45 -16.05 -7.48
N VAL A 37 6.38 -15.63 -8.17
CA VAL A 37 5.00 -15.86 -7.69
C VAL A 37 4.61 -17.34 -7.54
N LEU A 38 5.32 -18.24 -8.24
CA LEU A 38 5.15 -19.69 -8.13
C LEU A 38 6.06 -20.33 -7.09
N GLU A 39 7.09 -19.65 -6.63
CA GLU A 39 8.06 -20.20 -5.69
C GLU A 39 7.44 -20.37 -4.31
N ALA A 40 7.65 -21.54 -3.73
CA ALA A 40 7.27 -21.82 -2.35
C ALA A 40 8.20 -21.10 -1.38
N ARG A 41 7.64 -20.54 -0.31
CA ARG A 41 8.37 -19.90 0.79
C ARG A 41 7.67 -20.24 2.12
N PRO A 42 8.35 -20.08 3.27
CA PRO A 42 7.65 -20.13 4.56
C PRO A 42 6.46 -19.16 4.56
N ALA A 43 5.31 -19.65 4.99
CA ALA A 43 4.10 -18.83 5.05
C ALA A 43 4.27 -17.71 6.08
N GLY A 44 3.94 -16.48 5.69
CA GLY A 44 3.84 -15.35 6.61
C GLY A 44 2.58 -15.41 7.47
N ASP A 45 2.45 -14.47 8.40
CA ASP A 45 1.32 -14.40 9.34
C ASP A 45 -0.04 -14.18 8.62
N PHE A 46 -0.01 -13.58 7.44
CA PHE A 46 -1.17 -13.27 6.61
C PHE A 46 -0.79 -13.24 5.12
N PRO A 47 -1.78 -13.33 4.20
CA PRO A 47 -1.53 -13.13 2.77
C PRO A 47 -0.80 -11.82 2.49
N PHE A 48 0.34 -11.88 1.80
CA PHE A 48 1.10 -10.69 1.49
C PHE A 48 0.42 -9.89 0.36
N PRO A 49 -0.06 -8.65 0.61
CA PRO A 49 -0.85 -7.90 -0.37
C PRO A 49 -0.05 -7.41 -1.57
N ASP A 50 1.28 -7.34 -1.45
CA ASP A 50 2.21 -6.89 -2.48
C ASP A 50 3.10 -8.03 -2.99
N ILE A 51 2.52 -9.23 -3.17
CA ILE A 51 3.24 -10.44 -3.64
C ILE A 51 4.09 -10.21 -4.90
N LYS A 52 3.71 -9.25 -5.73
CA LYS A 52 4.45 -8.86 -6.93
C LYS A 52 5.90 -8.45 -6.61
N ASP A 53 6.16 -7.89 -5.44
CA ASP A 53 7.47 -7.36 -5.03
C ASP A 53 8.27 -8.36 -4.16
N ARG A 54 7.73 -9.56 -3.86
CA ARG A 54 8.38 -10.53 -2.97
C ARG A 54 9.77 -10.94 -3.47
N GLY A 55 9.90 -11.25 -4.76
CA GLY A 55 11.18 -11.58 -5.36
C GLY A 55 12.21 -10.44 -5.24
N ASP A 56 11.78 -9.20 -5.42
CA ASP A 56 12.66 -8.02 -5.33
C ASP A 56 13.17 -7.81 -3.90
N ILE A 57 12.29 -7.96 -2.91
CA ILE A 57 12.67 -7.89 -1.49
C ILE A 57 13.79 -8.89 -1.16
N VAL A 58 13.67 -10.13 -1.64
CA VAL A 58 14.66 -11.19 -1.39
C VAL A 58 15.97 -10.94 -2.16
N ALA A 59 15.89 -10.47 -3.40
CA ALA A 59 17.05 -10.14 -4.21
C ALA A 59 17.83 -8.96 -3.62
N LEU A 60 17.13 -7.91 -3.19
CA LEU A 60 17.72 -6.75 -2.54
C LEU A 60 18.40 -7.11 -1.22
N ALA A 61 17.76 -7.95 -0.40
CA ALA A 61 18.36 -8.46 0.83
C ALA A 61 19.67 -9.22 0.55
N SER A 62 19.68 -10.07 -0.48
CA SER A 62 20.87 -10.81 -0.89
C SER A 62 22.01 -9.89 -1.34
N CYS A 63 21.70 -8.83 -2.10
CA CYS A 63 22.68 -7.82 -2.55
C CYS A 63 23.29 -7.05 -1.36
N MET A 64 22.46 -6.66 -0.40
CA MET A 64 22.90 -5.97 0.82
C MET A 64 23.77 -6.87 1.71
N LEU A 65 23.40 -8.13 1.89
CA LEU A 65 24.17 -9.12 2.64
C LEU A 65 25.54 -9.39 2.00
N ALA A 66 25.60 -9.53 0.67
CA ALA A 66 26.85 -9.67 -0.08
C ALA A 66 27.78 -8.46 0.10
N SER A 67 27.22 -7.31 0.48
CA SER A 67 27.96 -6.08 0.77
C SER A 67 28.34 -5.92 2.25
N GLY A 68 27.99 -6.89 3.10
CA GLY A 68 28.29 -6.91 4.54
C GLY A 68 27.27 -6.19 5.42
N ALA A 69 26.08 -5.87 4.90
CA ALA A 69 25.01 -5.29 5.73
C ALA A 69 24.43 -6.32 6.71
N GLY A 70 24.20 -5.90 7.95
CA GLY A 70 23.51 -6.72 8.98
C GLY A 70 22.07 -6.27 9.27
N LEU A 71 21.63 -5.14 8.72
CA LEU A 71 20.31 -4.55 8.92
C LEU A 71 19.94 -3.69 7.71
N HIS A 72 18.71 -3.80 7.24
CA HIS A 72 18.14 -2.89 6.25
C HIS A 72 17.27 -1.83 6.94
N LEU A 73 17.66 -0.56 6.84
CA LEU A 73 16.81 0.57 7.22
C LEU A 73 16.09 1.11 5.98
N THR A 74 14.76 1.16 6.02
CA THR A 74 13.93 1.72 4.94
C THR A 74 13.19 2.98 5.38
N GLY A 75 12.84 3.83 4.41
CA GLY A 75 11.99 5.01 4.59
C GLY A 75 10.48 4.73 4.57
N ASP A 76 10.07 3.46 4.46
CA ASP A 76 8.67 3.05 4.49
C ASP A 76 7.99 3.48 5.80
N GLY A 77 6.70 3.82 5.73
CA GLY A 77 5.96 4.47 6.81
C GLY A 77 6.02 5.99 6.79
N GLY A 78 7.02 6.57 6.10
CA GLY A 78 7.22 8.02 6.06
C GLY A 78 6.08 8.77 5.36
N ASP A 79 5.44 8.18 4.34
CA ASP A 79 4.29 8.81 3.68
C ASP A 79 3.06 8.83 4.60
N GLU A 80 2.89 7.81 5.44
CA GLU A 80 1.76 7.65 6.34
C GLU A 80 1.83 8.60 7.54
N VAL A 81 3.02 8.72 8.16
CA VAL A 81 3.18 9.58 9.35
C VAL A 81 3.40 11.05 9.00
N LEU A 82 4.24 11.36 8.00
CA LEU A 82 4.55 12.74 7.60
C LEU A 82 3.51 13.33 6.66
N GLY A 83 2.76 12.48 5.96
CA GLY A 83 1.58 12.88 5.22
C GLY A 83 0.37 13.02 6.13
N ALA A 84 -0.81 13.12 5.51
CA ALA A 84 -2.09 12.94 6.17
C ALA A 84 -3.03 12.28 5.17
N SER A 85 -4.02 11.52 5.64
CA SER A 85 -5.10 11.07 4.75
C SER A 85 -5.84 12.29 4.17
N GLN A 86 -6.39 12.18 2.95
CA GLN A 86 -7.26 13.24 2.40
C GLN A 86 -8.51 13.47 3.27
N ALA A 87 -8.84 12.51 4.14
CA ALA A 87 -9.87 12.57 5.17
C ALA A 87 -9.80 13.84 6.03
N TYR A 88 -8.62 14.42 6.27
CA TYR A 88 -8.49 15.66 7.06
C TYR A 88 -9.32 16.84 6.52
N MET A 89 -9.61 16.88 5.21
CA MET A 89 -10.43 17.95 4.64
C MET A 89 -11.85 17.94 5.17
N HIS A 90 -12.38 16.76 5.53
CA HIS A 90 -13.70 16.62 6.13
C HIS A 90 -13.78 17.40 7.45
N ASP A 91 -12.76 17.29 8.29
CA ASP A 91 -12.68 17.97 9.58
C ASP A 91 -12.28 19.45 9.42
N LEU A 92 -11.38 19.74 8.49
CA LEU A 92 -10.88 21.10 8.26
C LEU A 92 -11.97 22.04 7.77
N VAL A 93 -12.85 21.59 6.86
CA VAL A 93 -13.99 22.40 6.37
C VAL A 93 -14.98 22.72 7.49
N ARG A 94 -15.15 21.82 8.47
CA ARG A 94 -16.08 22.00 9.60
C ARG A 94 -15.52 22.89 10.70
N SER A 95 -14.24 22.71 11.02
CA SER A 95 -13.57 23.45 12.10
C SER A 95 -13.02 24.81 11.65
N ARG A 96 -12.53 24.91 10.42
CA ARG A 96 -11.87 26.10 9.84
C ARG A 96 -12.27 26.29 8.38
N PRO A 97 -13.52 26.72 8.10
CA PRO A 97 -14.10 26.70 6.75
C PRO A 97 -13.27 27.45 5.70
N TRP A 98 -12.68 28.60 6.04
CA TRP A 98 -11.83 29.36 5.11
C TRP A 98 -10.55 28.60 4.72
N ALA A 99 -9.91 27.93 5.68
CA ALA A 99 -8.75 27.08 5.42
C ALA A 99 -9.15 25.85 4.60
N GLY A 100 -10.27 25.22 4.95
CA GLY A 100 -10.84 24.10 4.20
C GLY A 100 -11.13 24.45 2.74
N LEU A 101 -11.80 25.58 2.48
CA LEU A 101 -12.07 26.07 1.13
C LEU A 101 -10.79 26.37 0.35
N SER A 102 -9.79 26.95 0.99
CA SER A 102 -8.48 27.19 0.36
C SER A 102 -7.81 25.88 -0.06
N HIS A 103 -7.84 24.86 0.81
CA HIS A 103 -7.31 23.53 0.49
C HIS A 103 -8.09 22.85 -0.63
N MET A 104 -9.42 22.92 -0.61
CA MET A 104 -10.27 22.38 -1.68
C MET A 104 -9.96 23.03 -3.03
N ARG A 105 -9.77 24.36 -3.06
CA ARG A 105 -9.32 25.10 -4.26
C ARG A 105 -7.96 24.61 -4.73
N GLY A 106 -7.02 24.40 -3.80
CA GLY A 106 -5.69 23.88 -4.12
C GLY A 106 -5.73 22.47 -4.73
N TYR A 107 -6.50 21.55 -4.16
CA TYR A 107 -6.68 20.21 -4.71
C TYR A 107 -7.42 20.21 -6.05
N HIS A 108 -8.39 21.10 -6.23
CA HIS A 108 -9.04 21.29 -7.52
C HIS A 108 -8.03 21.72 -8.59
N ALA A 109 -7.24 22.75 -8.31
CA ALA A 109 -6.28 23.31 -9.27
C ALA A 109 -5.10 22.38 -9.58
N LEU A 110 -4.51 21.75 -8.55
CA LEU A 110 -3.26 21.00 -8.69
C LEU A 110 -3.44 19.50 -8.93
N ARG A 111 -4.56 18.93 -8.48
CA ARG A 111 -4.85 17.48 -8.59
C ARG A 111 -6.07 17.20 -9.47
N ARG A 112 -6.65 18.23 -10.10
CA ARG A 112 -7.84 18.15 -10.95
C ARG A 112 -9.03 17.45 -10.26
N TRP A 113 -9.12 17.54 -8.93
CA TRP A 113 -10.20 16.92 -8.17
C TRP A 113 -11.50 17.73 -8.36
N PRO A 114 -12.56 17.19 -9.01
CA PRO A 114 -13.78 17.96 -9.28
C PRO A 114 -14.49 18.43 -8.01
N TRP A 115 -15.08 19.62 -8.06
CA TRP A 115 -15.81 20.21 -6.92
C TRP A 115 -16.97 19.36 -6.43
N SER A 116 -17.74 18.77 -7.36
CA SER A 116 -18.87 17.89 -7.02
C SER A 116 -18.42 16.71 -6.14
N GLN A 117 -17.27 16.14 -6.48
CA GLN A 117 -16.66 15.03 -5.76
C GLN A 117 -16.13 15.47 -4.39
N GLN A 118 -15.43 16.61 -4.32
CA GLN A 118 -14.95 17.16 -3.06
C GLN A 118 -16.10 17.51 -2.11
N LEU A 119 -17.17 18.13 -2.63
CA LEU A 119 -18.36 18.45 -1.86
C LEU A 119 -19.05 17.17 -1.34
N LYS A 120 -19.20 16.14 -2.17
CA LYS A 120 -19.73 14.84 -1.74
C LYS A 120 -18.86 14.22 -0.63
N PHE A 121 -17.54 14.28 -0.78
CA PHE A 121 -16.59 13.77 0.20
C PHE A 121 -16.72 14.48 1.56
N VAL A 122 -16.66 15.82 1.58
CA VAL A 122 -16.74 16.57 2.84
C VAL A 122 -18.16 16.59 3.40
N ALA A 123 -19.20 16.48 2.58
CA ALA A 123 -20.59 16.41 3.03
C ALA A 123 -20.97 15.06 3.64
N GLY A 124 -20.15 14.01 3.50
CA GLY A 124 -20.39 12.71 4.12
C GLY A 124 -20.70 12.85 5.61
N ARG A 125 -21.90 12.45 6.03
CA ARG A 125 -22.34 12.43 7.43
C ARG A 125 -22.68 10.99 7.76
N GLY A 126 -21.84 10.36 8.55
CA GLY A 126 -22.00 8.98 8.99
C GLY A 126 -20.86 8.63 9.90
N ASP A 127 -21.08 7.70 10.83
CA ASP A 127 -20.01 7.08 11.59
C ASP A 127 -19.31 5.99 10.77
N TYR A 128 -18.18 5.51 11.28
CA TYR A 128 -17.39 4.48 10.62
C TYR A 128 -18.19 3.18 10.37
N ALA A 129 -19.05 2.80 11.32
CA ALA A 129 -19.91 1.62 11.20
C ALA A 129 -20.92 1.74 10.05
N SER A 130 -21.57 2.90 9.90
CA SER A 130 -22.51 3.15 8.81
C SER A 130 -21.82 3.14 7.45
N TRP A 131 -20.59 3.66 7.37
CA TRP A 131 -19.78 3.55 6.15
C TRP A 131 -19.49 2.09 5.81
N LEU A 132 -19.07 1.25 6.76
CA LEU A 132 -18.84 -0.18 6.52
C LEU A 132 -20.10 -0.90 6.03
N ARG A 133 -21.27 -0.63 6.62
CA ARG A 133 -22.54 -1.19 6.16
C ARG A 133 -22.83 -0.80 4.72
N GLN A 134 -22.70 0.49 4.39
CA GLN A 134 -22.87 0.96 3.02
C GLN A 134 -21.88 0.28 2.05
N ARG A 135 -20.62 0.13 2.46
CA ARG A 135 -19.62 -0.57 1.62
C ARG A 135 -19.97 -2.03 1.41
N ALA A 136 -20.53 -2.72 2.41
CA ALA A 136 -20.94 -4.12 2.29
C ALA A 136 -21.99 -4.34 1.19
N GLU A 137 -22.92 -3.39 1.02
CA GLU A 137 -23.95 -3.45 -0.03
C GLU A 137 -23.39 -3.30 -1.45
N HIS A 138 -22.24 -2.65 -1.61
CA HIS A 138 -21.64 -2.34 -2.92
C HIS A 138 -20.35 -3.12 -3.21
N LEU A 139 -20.09 -4.23 -2.51
CA LEU A 139 -18.86 -5.02 -2.69
C LEU A 139 -18.73 -5.64 -4.09
N ALA A 140 -19.84 -6.07 -4.68
CA ALA A 140 -19.86 -6.72 -5.99
C ALA A 140 -19.96 -5.73 -7.16
N GLU A 141 -20.26 -4.47 -6.89
CA GLU A 141 -20.36 -3.44 -7.92
C GLU A 141 -18.96 -3.06 -8.39
N ARG A 142 -18.64 -3.37 -9.65
CA ARG A 142 -17.42 -2.87 -10.29
C ARG A 142 -17.57 -1.36 -10.38
N GLU A 143 -16.73 -0.65 -9.65
CA GLU A 143 -16.89 0.79 -9.51
C GLU A 143 -16.58 1.48 -10.85
N VAL A 144 -17.58 2.12 -11.45
CA VAL A 144 -17.41 2.97 -12.65
C VAL A 144 -16.92 4.38 -12.26
N ALA A 145 -16.80 4.68 -10.96
CA ALA A 145 -16.75 6.05 -10.47
C ALA A 145 -15.33 6.61 -10.25
N GLU A 146 -15.17 7.85 -10.69
CA GLU A 146 -13.99 8.73 -10.65
C GLU A 146 -13.39 9.01 -9.24
N LEU A 147 -13.99 8.49 -8.16
CA LEU A 147 -13.65 8.79 -6.76
C LEU A 147 -12.99 7.60 -6.06
N LYS A 148 -11.68 7.64 -5.83
CA LYS A 148 -10.93 6.54 -5.20
C LYS A 148 -11.09 6.44 -3.67
N HIS A 149 -11.64 7.46 -3.02
CA HIS A 149 -11.71 7.54 -1.55
C HIS A 149 -13.06 8.07 -1.07
N ASP A 150 -13.57 7.47 0.01
CA ASP A 150 -14.64 8.00 0.84
C ASP A 150 -14.08 8.70 2.07
N ALA A 151 -14.94 9.41 2.81
CA ALA A 151 -14.56 10.12 4.03
C ALA A 151 -13.79 9.19 5.00
N TRP A 152 -14.29 7.97 5.23
CA TRP A 152 -13.76 7.04 6.22
C TRP A 152 -12.67 6.09 5.74
N GLY A 153 -12.36 6.02 4.45
CA GLY A 153 -11.36 5.07 3.95
C GLY A 153 -11.33 4.89 2.43
N PRO A 154 -10.37 4.10 1.92
CA PRO A 154 -10.34 3.73 0.52
C PRO A 154 -11.59 2.91 0.18
N ARG A 155 -12.11 3.11 -1.03
CA ARG A 155 -13.16 2.22 -1.54
C ARG A 155 -12.55 0.86 -1.87
N PHE A 156 -13.26 -0.20 -1.51
CA PHE A 156 -12.87 -1.57 -1.83
C PHE A 156 -14.07 -2.32 -2.42
N HIS A 157 -13.77 -3.17 -3.40
CA HIS A 157 -14.70 -4.03 -4.09
C HIS A 157 -14.04 -5.39 -4.34
N LEU A 158 -14.87 -6.39 -4.61
CA LEU A 158 -14.42 -7.72 -4.96
C LEU A 158 -13.95 -7.75 -6.41
N PRO A 159 -12.93 -8.54 -6.73
CA PRO A 159 -12.55 -8.81 -8.12
C PRO A 159 -13.70 -9.47 -8.89
N SER A 160 -13.77 -9.24 -10.20
CA SER A 160 -14.84 -9.80 -11.06
C SER A 160 -14.87 -11.33 -11.07
N TRP A 161 -13.74 -11.99 -10.82
CA TRP A 161 -13.62 -13.45 -10.71
C TRP A 161 -13.97 -14.02 -9.34
N THR A 162 -14.58 -13.23 -8.44
CA THR A 162 -15.07 -13.73 -7.15
C THR A 162 -16.37 -14.50 -7.35
N THR A 163 -16.51 -15.67 -6.72
CA THR A 163 -17.80 -16.40 -6.79
C THR A 163 -18.91 -15.67 -6.04
N ALA A 164 -20.16 -15.93 -6.40
CA ALA A 164 -21.30 -15.35 -5.67
C ALA A 164 -21.31 -15.72 -4.18
N ALA A 165 -20.96 -16.97 -3.85
CA ALA A 165 -20.89 -17.44 -2.46
C ALA A 165 -19.80 -16.72 -1.67
N ALA A 166 -18.63 -16.51 -2.26
CA ALA A 166 -17.54 -15.76 -1.64
C ALA A 166 -17.88 -14.27 -1.49
N GLY A 167 -18.60 -13.71 -2.46
CA GLY A 167 -19.10 -12.34 -2.38
C GLY A 167 -20.07 -12.12 -1.22
N GLU A 168 -21.01 -13.04 -1.03
CA GLU A 168 -21.93 -12.98 0.12
C GLU A 168 -21.18 -13.20 1.44
N ALA A 169 -20.22 -14.13 1.48
CA ALA A 169 -19.39 -14.33 2.68
C ALA A 169 -18.59 -13.07 3.06
N ALA A 170 -17.96 -12.41 2.08
CA ALA A 170 -17.23 -11.16 2.29
C ALA A 170 -18.17 -10.05 2.78
N ARG A 171 -19.37 -9.93 2.20
CA ARG A 171 -20.41 -9.01 2.64
C ARG A 171 -20.80 -9.25 4.10
N GLN A 172 -21.07 -10.50 4.50
CA GLN A 172 -21.42 -10.83 5.88
C GLN A 172 -20.27 -10.54 6.85
N ILE A 173 -19.01 -10.78 6.47
CA ILE A 173 -17.84 -10.41 7.28
C ILE A 173 -17.83 -8.89 7.54
N VAL A 174 -18.00 -8.08 6.50
CA VAL A 174 -18.01 -6.62 6.63
C VAL A 174 -19.20 -6.14 7.48
N LEU A 175 -20.39 -6.72 7.30
CA LEU A 175 -21.57 -6.40 8.11
C LEU A 175 -21.37 -6.75 9.58
N ASN A 176 -20.77 -7.90 9.88
CA ASN A 176 -20.45 -8.32 11.24
C ASN A 176 -19.42 -7.38 11.87
N MET A 177 -18.37 -7.01 11.14
CA MET A 177 -17.40 -6.00 11.61
C MET A 177 -18.10 -4.68 11.93
N ALA A 178 -19.06 -4.25 11.10
CA ALA A 178 -19.80 -3.01 11.30
C ALA A 178 -20.69 -3.01 12.56
N GLN A 179 -20.96 -4.15 13.20
CA GLN A 179 -21.72 -4.21 14.45
C GLN A 179 -20.92 -3.66 15.64
N THR A 180 -19.61 -3.91 15.65
CA THR A 180 -18.70 -3.52 16.75
C THR A 180 -17.68 -2.45 16.33
N ALA A 181 -17.66 -2.06 15.06
CA ALA A 181 -16.72 -1.11 14.51
C ALA A 181 -16.80 0.25 15.23
N ARG A 182 -15.64 0.74 15.65
CA ARG A 182 -15.44 2.09 16.16
C ARG A 182 -14.36 2.77 15.32
N SER A 183 -14.47 4.09 15.15
CA SER A 183 -13.38 4.84 14.55
C SER A 183 -12.16 4.78 15.47
N LEU A 184 -10.99 4.53 14.88
CA LEU A 184 -9.69 4.60 15.55
C LEU A 184 -9.41 5.96 16.22
N GLY A 185 -9.94 7.04 15.66
CA GLY A 185 -9.79 8.41 16.19
C GLY A 185 -11.14 9.08 16.45
N GLY A 186 -11.09 10.28 17.04
CA GLY A 186 -12.27 11.10 17.33
C GLY A 186 -12.86 11.82 16.11
N SER A 187 -12.10 11.86 15.02
CA SER A 187 -12.48 12.49 13.76
C SER A 187 -12.22 11.60 12.55
N VAL A 188 -12.75 11.99 11.39
CA VAL A 188 -12.63 11.24 10.13
C VAL A 188 -11.17 11.25 9.65
N GLY A 189 -10.51 12.40 9.75
CA GLY A 189 -9.09 12.57 9.45
C GLY A 189 -8.20 11.79 10.40
N GLU A 190 -8.47 11.82 11.71
CA GLU A 190 -7.70 11.03 12.69
C GLU A 190 -7.83 9.52 12.42
N HIS A 191 -9.05 9.05 12.16
CA HIS A 191 -9.26 7.66 11.74
C HIS A 191 -8.43 7.32 10.51
N GLY A 192 -8.48 8.15 9.48
CA GLY A 192 -7.73 7.94 8.25
C GLY A 192 -6.21 7.97 8.45
N ALA A 193 -5.70 8.81 9.35
CA ALA A 193 -4.28 8.86 9.68
C ALA A 193 -3.82 7.59 10.42
N LEU A 194 -4.56 7.18 11.45
CA LEU A 194 -4.24 5.97 12.22
C LEU A 194 -4.38 4.70 11.37
N ALA A 195 -5.43 4.61 10.55
CA ALA A 195 -5.65 3.48 9.65
C ALA A 195 -4.50 3.33 8.64
N ALA A 196 -3.97 4.44 8.11
CA ALA A 196 -2.83 4.41 7.20
C ALA A 196 -1.55 3.88 7.87
N VAL A 197 -1.26 4.34 9.10
CA VAL A 197 -0.10 3.85 9.87
C VAL A 197 -0.22 2.37 10.18
N ILE A 198 -1.38 1.91 10.66
CA ILE A 198 -1.63 0.49 10.95
C ILE A 198 -1.49 -0.36 9.68
N GLN A 199 -2.07 0.07 8.57
CA GLN A 199 -1.96 -0.64 7.30
C GLN A 199 -0.51 -0.74 6.83
N SER A 200 0.27 0.34 6.92
CA SER A 200 1.69 0.34 6.56
C SER A 200 2.50 -0.59 7.48
N GLY A 201 2.24 -0.57 8.79
CA GLY A 201 2.83 -1.52 9.73
C GLY A 201 2.54 -2.98 9.40
N GLN A 202 1.31 -3.31 8.98
CA GLN A 202 0.97 -4.66 8.53
C GLN A 202 1.75 -5.04 7.26
N VAL A 203 1.80 -4.18 6.25
CA VAL A 203 2.57 -4.46 5.03
C VAL A 203 4.05 -4.67 5.37
N MET A 204 4.63 -3.77 6.16
CA MET A 204 6.04 -3.83 6.53
C MET A 204 6.39 -5.01 7.43
N ARG A 205 5.44 -5.52 8.23
CA ARG A 205 5.61 -6.79 8.93
C ARG A 205 5.80 -7.94 7.93
N GLY A 206 4.99 -8.00 6.88
CA GLY A 206 5.15 -9.01 5.82
C GLY A 206 6.48 -8.89 5.08
N VAL A 207 6.88 -7.66 4.71
CA VAL A 207 8.19 -7.40 4.10
C VAL A 207 9.32 -7.84 5.02
N GLY A 208 9.25 -7.49 6.31
CA GLY A 208 10.23 -7.86 7.32
C GLY A 208 10.37 -9.37 7.51
N GLN A 209 9.27 -10.13 7.42
CA GLN A 209 9.30 -11.59 7.45
C GLN A 209 10.10 -12.17 6.28
N PHE A 210 9.87 -11.68 5.05
CA PHE A 210 10.63 -12.13 3.88
C PHE A 210 12.10 -11.72 3.92
N ALA A 211 12.38 -10.48 4.31
CA ALA A 211 13.76 -9.98 4.44
C ALA A 211 14.53 -10.78 5.50
N THR A 212 13.92 -11.03 6.67
CA THR A 212 14.51 -11.82 7.75
C THR A 212 14.72 -13.28 7.32
N ALA A 213 13.76 -13.89 6.62
CA ALA A 213 13.92 -15.23 6.06
C ALA A 213 15.06 -15.31 5.03
N ALA A 214 15.35 -14.21 4.33
CA ALA A 214 16.51 -14.07 3.45
C ALA A 214 17.83 -13.75 4.19
N GLY A 215 17.81 -13.63 5.51
CA GLY A 215 18.99 -13.41 6.36
C GLY A 215 19.28 -11.94 6.69
N LEU A 216 18.44 -10.99 6.27
CA LEU A 216 18.64 -9.56 6.53
C LEU A 216 17.42 -8.95 7.24
N PRO A 217 17.48 -8.74 8.56
CA PRO A 217 16.44 -8.04 9.28
C PRO A 217 16.17 -6.65 8.68
N LEU A 218 14.92 -6.21 8.74
CA LEU A 218 14.47 -4.92 8.25
C LEU A 218 13.87 -4.10 9.39
N ALA A 219 14.20 -2.81 9.43
CA ALA A 219 13.59 -1.85 10.35
C ALA A 219 13.06 -0.62 9.59
N THR A 220 11.93 -0.11 10.08
CA THR A 220 11.17 1.01 9.51
C THR A 220 11.09 2.14 10.54
N PRO A 221 12.10 3.02 10.66
CA PRO A 221 12.15 4.03 11.72
C PRO A 221 10.95 4.97 11.74
N PHE A 222 10.29 5.21 10.61
CA PHE A 222 9.07 6.04 10.56
C PHE A 222 7.85 5.40 11.22
N LEU A 223 7.86 4.08 11.45
CA LEU A 223 6.81 3.35 12.15
C LEU A 223 7.15 3.04 13.61
N ASP A 224 8.24 3.63 14.13
CA ASP A 224 8.53 3.63 15.56
C ASP A 224 7.49 4.47 16.31
N ASP A 225 7.03 3.99 17.47
CA ASP A 225 5.98 4.63 18.27
C ASP A 225 6.29 6.10 18.57
N ALA A 226 7.55 6.44 18.89
CA ALA A 226 7.93 7.82 19.19
C ALA A 226 7.86 8.72 17.95
N VAL A 227 8.19 8.19 16.77
CA VAL A 227 8.09 8.93 15.50
C VAL A 227 6.63 9.09 15.09
N VAL A 228 5.83 8.04 15.23
CA VAL A 228 4.38 8.07 15.00
C VAL A 228 3.73 9.11 15.90
N ASP A 229 3.98 9.07 17.21
CA ASP A 229 3.43 10.02 18.18
C ASP A 229 3.84 11.46 17.87
N ALA A 230 5.13 11.69 17.60
CA ALA A 230 5.64 13.00 17.24
C ALA A 230 4.95 13.55 15.98
N CYS A 231 4.81 12.74 14.94
CA CYS A 231 4.16 13.17 13.70
C CYS A 231 2.65 13.37 13.87
N LEU A 232 1.95 12.44 14.52
CA LEU A 232 0.49 12.50 14.68
C LEU A 232 0.04 13.57 15.68
N SER A 233 0.92 14.05 16.57
CA SER A 233 0.66 15.21 17.43
C SER A 233 0.49 16.53 16.64
N VAL A 234 0.98 16.58 15.39
CA VAL A 234 0.87 17.75 14.53
C VAL A 234 -0.46 17.74 13.78
N ARG A 235 -1.09 18.92 13.73
CA ARG A 235 -2.33 19.16 12.97
C ARG A 235 -2.22 18.66 11.54
N GLN A 236 -3.24 17.95 11.07
CA GLN A 236 -3.21 17.28 9.77
C GLN A 236 -3.03 18.25 8.59
N GLU A 237 -3.57 19.46 8.69
CA GLU A 237 -3.42 20.51 7.69
C GLU A 237 -2.01 21.13 7.64
N GLU A 238 -1.21 20.95 8.68
CA GLU A 238 0.20 21.35 8.72
C GLU A 238 1.12 20.25 8.17
N ARG A 239 0.72 18.98 8.32
CA ARG A 239 1.37 17.81 7.71
C ARG A 239 1.17 17.74 6.21
N ARG A 240 -0.08 17.92 5.77
CA ARG A 240 -0.47 17.81 4.36
C ARG A 240 -1.18 19.08 3.86
N SER A 241 -0.66 19.61 2.77
CA SER A 241 -1.27 20.70 2.02
C SER A 241 -1.25 20.39 0.52
N PRO A 242 -2.15 21.01 -0.27
CA PRO A 242 -2.09 20.87 -1.72
C PRO A 242 -0.83 21.50 -2.34
N TRP A 243 -0.18 22.45 -1.64
CA TRP A 243 0.91 23.26 -2.21
C TRP A 243 2.32 22.75 -1.87
N ARG A 244 2.50 22.08 -0.73
CA ARG A 244 3.82 21.63 -0.24
C ARG A 244 3.77 20.17 0.18
N TYR A 245 4.70 19.39 -0.35
CA TYR A 245 4.91 17.99 -0.01
C TYR A 245 5.81 17.85 1.22
N LYS A 246 5.44 16.97 2.16
CA LYS A 246 6.20 16.60 3.37
C LYS A 246 6.83 17.79 4.13
N ARG A 247 6.05 18.85 4.37
CA ARG A 247 6.52 20.09 5.00
C ARG A 247 7.24 19.83 6.34
N LEU A 248 6.70 18.94 7.17
CA LEU A 248 7.33 18.60 8.45
C LEU A 248 8.74 18.04 8.27
N LEU A 249 8.90 17.05 7.37
CA LEU A 249 10.21 16.47 7.11
C LEU A 249 11.20 17.51 6.57
N THR A 250 10.76 18.33 5.61
CA THR A 250 11.64 19.39 5.06
C THR A 250 12.07 20.41 6.10
N THR A 251 11.21 20.69 7.09
CA THR A 251 11.54 21.62 8.19
C THR A 251 12.46 20.96 9.21
N ALA A 252 12.16 19.72 9.61
CA ALA A 252 12.94 18.97 10.59
C ALA A 252 14.35 18.64 10.09
N MET A 253 14.50 18.38 8.78
CA MET A 253 15.78 18.02 8.16
C MET A 253 16.55 19.24 7.64
N ALA A 254 16.03 20.46 7.81
CA ALA A 254 16.75 21.67 7.41
C ALA A 254 18.08 21.78 8.17
N GLY A 255 19.18 21.96 7.43
CA GLY A 255 20.53 22.01 7.99
C GLY A 255 21.15 20.63 8.26
N VAL A 256 20.38 19.55 8.17
CA VAL A 256 20.87 18.15 8.22
C VAL A 256 21.00 17.59 6.81
N VAL A 257 19.97 17.78 5.98
CA VAL A 257 19.93 17.33 4.59
C VAL A 257 20.16 18.54 3.67
N PRO A 258 20.94 18.38 2.58
CA PRO A 258 21.17 19.44 1.59
C PRO A 258 19.86 20.03 1.06
N ALA A 259 19.82 21.36 0.95
CA ALA A 259 18.63 22.09 0.48
C ALA A 259 18.15 21.65 -0.91
N ALA A 260 19.08 21.25 -1.80
CA ALA A 260 18.74 20.72 -3.11
C ALA A 260 17.86 19.45 -3.01
N ILE A 261 18.20 18.51 -2.12
CA ILE A 261 17.42 17.28 -1.89
C ILE A 261 16.07 17.61 -1.26
N LEU A 262 16.04 18.55 -0.31
CA LEU A 262 14.79 19.00 0.33
C LEU A 262 13.84 19.71 -0.65
N SER A 263 14.36 20.22 -1.77
CA SER A 263 13.56 20.84 -2.84
C SER A 263 12.97 19.84 -3.83
N ARG A 264 13.24 18.53 -3.69
CA ARG A 264 12.65 17.48 -4.54
C ARG A 264 11.13 17.51 -4.42
N THR A 265 10.45 17.68 -5.55
CA THR A 265 8.98 17.68 -5.65
C THR A 265 8.41 16.49 -6.42
N THR A 266 9.29 15.68 -7.01
CA THR A 266 9.00 14.48 -7.78
C THR A 266 9.09 13.23 -6.90
N LYS A 267 8.40 12.17 -7.31
CA LYS A 267 8.50 10.82 -6.74
C LYS A 267 8.54 9.84 -7.89
N ALA A 268 9.41 8.83 -7.81
CA ALA A 268 9.50 7.81 -8.84
C ALA A 268 8.15 7.11 -9.05
N GLU A 269 7.89 6.79 -10.32
CA GLU A 269 6.65 6.20 -10.81
C GLU A 269 6.96 4.76 -11.23
N THR A 270 6.33 3.78 -10.59
CA THR A 270 6.65 2.35 -10.75
C THR A 270 5.59 1.56 -11.52
N THR A 271 4.51 2.18 -11.98
CA THR A 271 3.39 1.47 -12.64
C THR A 271 3.86 0.80 -13.93
N SER A 272 4.74 1.43 -14.71
CA SER A 272 5.26 0.82 -15.94
C SER A 272 6.06 -0.46 -15.66
N LEU A 273 6.83 -0.50 -14.57
CA LEU A 273 7.58 -1.68 -14.14
C LEU A 273 6.64 -2.81 -13.74
N VAL A 274 5.57 -2.50 -13.00
CA VAL A 274 4.54 -3.46 -12.60
C VAL A 274 3.82 -4.05 -13.81
N HIS A 275 3.43 -3.24 -14.78
CA HIS A 275 2.82 -3.73 -16.03
C HIS A 275 3.79 -4.59 -16.83
N ARG A 276 5.07 -4.20 -16.92
CA ARG A 276 6.11 -5.02 -17.58
C ARG A 276 6.27 -6.38 -16.89
N GLY A 277 6.31 -6.42 -15.56
CA GLY A 277 6.38 -7.67 -14.79
C GLY A 277 5.14 -8.54 -15.01
N PHE A 278 3.96 -7.94 -14.96
CA PHE A 278 2.69 -8.61 -15.29
C PHE A 278 2.72 -9.24 -16.68
N ASP A 279 3.13 -8.51 -17.71
CA ASP A 279 3.20 -9.02 -19.08
C ASP A 279 4.26 -10.12 -19.22
N THR A 280 5.41 -9.96 -18.57
CA THR A 280 6.53 -10.91 -18.64
C THR A 280 6.22 -12.22 -17.92
N HIS A 281 5.46 -12.19 -16.82
CA HIS A 281 5.15 -13.34 -15.97
C HIS A 281 3.67 -13.72 -15.99
N ARG A 282 2.96 -13.35 -17.07
CA ARG A 282 1.54 -13.66 -17.27
C ARG A 282 1.29 -15.17 -17.30
N ASP A 283 2.21 -15.94 -17.86
CA ASP A 283 2.20 -17.40 -17.88
C ASP A 283 2.23 -17.98 -16.45
N LYS A 284 3.07 -17.44 -15.57
CA LYS A 284 3.14 -17.83 -14.16
C LYS A 284 1.85 -17.52 -13.41
N LEU A 285 1.24 -16.37 -13.68
CA LEU A 285 -0.05 -16.01 -13.11
C LEU A 285 -1.19 -16.91 -13.62
N LEU A 286 -1.14 -17.33 -14.89
CA LEU A 286 -2.07 -18.33 -15.43
C LEU A 286 -1.87 -19.69 -14.76
N ALA A 287 -0.62 -20.12 -14.53
CA ALA A 287 -0.32 -21.36 -13.84
C ALA A 287 -0.82 -21.41 -12.38
N LEU A 288 -0.99 -20.25 -11.71
CA LEU A 288 -1.65 -20.21 -10.39
C LEU A 288 -3.11 -20.64 -10.42
N THR A 289 -3.76 -20.58 -11.58
CA THR A 289 -5.15 -21.05 -11.74
C THR A 289 -5.23 -22.58 -11.84
N ASP A 290 -4.14 -23.26 -12.19
CA ASP A 290 -4.06 -24.72 -12.19
C ASP A 290 -3.95 -25.23 -10.76
N GLY A 291 -4.93 -26.06 -10.34
CA GLY A 291 -5.00 -26.57 -8.97
C GLY A 291 -5.13 -25.47 -7.91
N SER A 292 -5.85 -24.38 -8.23
CA SER A 292 -5.99 -23.23 -7.34
C SER A 292 -6.64 -23.60 -6.00
N LYS A 293 -5.95 -23.27 -4.90
CA LYS A 293 -6.44 -23.46 -3.53
C LYS A 293 -7.60 -22.53 -3.19
N LEU A 294 -7.68 -21.37 -3.84
CA LEU A 294 -8.85 -20.48 -3.77
C LEU A 294 -10.06 -21.10 -4.47
N ALA A 295 -9.87 -21.70 -5.64
CA ALA A 295 -10.94 -22.35 -6.40
C ALA A 295 -11.48 -23.59 -5.68
N ASP A 296 -10.60 -24.41 -5.09
CA ASP A 296 -10.98 -25.58 -4.27
C ASP A 296 -11.89 -25.20 -3.09
N ARG A 297 -11.76 -23.96 -2.60
CA ARG A 297 -12.60 -23.39 -1.52
C ARG A 297 -13.82 -22.63 -2.03
N GLY A 298 -14.06 -22.63 -3.33
CA GLY A 298 -15.15 -21.90 -3.98
C GLY A 298 -15.01 -20.38 -3.86
N LEU A 299 -13.81 -19.84 -3.65
CA LEU A 299 -13.60 -18.40 -3.47
C LEU A 299 -13.51 -17.63 -4.79
N ILE A 300 -13.00 -18.28 -5.84
CA ILE A 300 -12.83 -17.68 -7.17
C ILE A 300 -13.37 -18.59 -8.29
N ASP A 301 -13.71 -17.96 -9.41
CA ASP A 301 -13.96 -18.59 -10.70
C ASP A 301 -12.68 -18.53 -11.55
N THR A 302 -12.04 -19.69 -11.76
CA THR A 302 -10.79 -19.79 -12.51
C THR A 302 -10.96 -19.48 -14.00
N GLY A 303 -12.15 -19.71 -14.58
CA GLY A 303 -12.46 -19.36 -15.95
C GLY A 303 -12.48 -17.86 -16.15
N GLN A 304 -13.14 -17.12 -15.25
CA GLN A 304 -13.16 -15.66 -15.26
C GLN A 304 -11.78 -15.06 -14.99
N LEU A 305 -11.02 -15.63 -14.05
CA LEU A 305 -9.66 -15.21 -13.77
C LEU A 305 -8.74 -15.38 -14.99
N ARG A 306 -8.82 -16.54 -15.67
CA ARG A 306 -8.07 -16.79 -16.92
C ARG A 306 -8.45 -15.83 -18.04
N ALA A 307 -9.75 -15.54 -18.19
CA ALA A 307 -10.22 -14.58 -19.17
C ALA A 307 -9.65 -13.17 -18.90
N GLN A 308 -9.63 -12.75 -17.62
CA GLN A 308 -9.04 -11.47 -17.23
C GLN A 308 -7.53 -11.43 -17.49
N LEU A 309 -6.79 -12.47 -17.11
CA LEU A 309 -5.34 -12.58 -17.35
C LEU A 309 -4.97 -12.58 -18.84
N SER A 310 -5.86 -13.12 -19.68
CA SER A 310 -5.66 -13.17 -21.14
C SER A 310 -6.03 -11.86 -21.83
N GLY A 311 -6.78 -10.97 -21.17
CA GLY A 311 -7.25 -9.71 -21.72
C GLY A 311 -6.31 -8.51 -21.49
N LEU A 312 -6.83 -7.33 -21.79
CA LEU A 312 -6.24 -6.06 -21.37
C LEU A 312 -6.57 -5.82 -19.89
N CYS A 313 -5.54 -5.54 -19.10
CA CYS A 313 -5.70 -5.24 -17.67
C CYS A 313 -5.48 -3.76 -17.40
N THR A 314 -6.41 -3.14 -16.68
CA THR A 314 -6.20 -1.83 -16.09
C THR A 314 -5.26 -1.92 -14.89
N THR A 315 -4.72 -0.80 -14.42
CA THR A 315 -3.91 -0.78 -13.19
C THR A 315 -4.68 -1.33 -11.98
N ASP A 316 -6.00 -1.10 -11.91
CA ASP A 316 -6.80 -1.61 -10.80
C ASP A 316 -7.05 -3.12 -10.91
N ASP A 317 -7.15 -3.65 -12.14
CA ASP A 317 -7.16 -5.10 -12.37
C ASP A 317 -5.84 -5.73 -11.90
N VAL A 318 -4.69 -5.13 -12.23
CA VAL A 318 -3.37 -5.62 -11.78
C VAL A 318 -3.24 -5.60 -10.25
N ARG A 319 -3.78 -4.59 -9.56
CA ARG A 319 -3.83 -4.57 -8.08
C ARG A 319 -4.69 -5.73 -7.53
N ALA A 320 -5.87 -5.95 -8.11
CA ALA A 320 -6.75 -7.04 -7.71
C ALA A 320 -6.13 -8.42 -7.97
N LEU A 321 -5.42 -8.57 -9.09
CA LEU A 321 -4.64 -9.77 -9.43
C LEU A 321 -3.49 -9.98 -8.44
N THR A 322 -2.77 -8.92 -8.07
CA THR A 322 -1.70 -8.98 -7.06
C THR A 322 -2.22 -9.55 -5.75
N ARG A 323 -3.33 -9.02 -5.24
CA ARG A 323 -3.94 -9.51 -4.00
C ARG A 323 -4.42 -10.95 -4.13
N THR A 324 -5.06 -11.30 -5.25
CA THR A 324 -5.51 -12.68 -5.52
C THR A 324 -4.34 -13.67 -5.52
N ALA A 325 -3.25 -13.33 -6.22
CA ALA A 325 -2.03 -14.13 -6.26
C ALA A 325 -1.39 -14.24 -4.86
N GLY A 326 -1.44 -13.18 -4.06
CA GLY A 326 -0.92 -13.16 -2.69
C GLY A 326 -1.66 -14.14 -1.77
N VAL A 327 -3.00 -14.18 -1.85
CA VAL A 327 -3.80 -15.16 -1.08
C VAL A 327 -3.59 -16.58 -1.60
N GLU A 328 -3.58 -16.78 -2.92
CA GLU A 328 -3.33 -18.10 -3.53
C GLU A 328 -1.96 -18.65 -3.11
N ARG A 329 -0.89 -17.85 -3.22
CA ARG A 329 0.47 -18.25 -2.84
C ARG A 329 0.57 -18.55 -1.35
N TRP A 330 -0.04 -17.72 -0.50
CA TRP A 330 -0.09 -17.96 0.94
C TRP A 330 -0.80 -19.28 1.30
N LEU A 331 -1.94 -19.58 0.67
CA LEU A 331 -2.65 -20.84 0.89
C LEU A 331 -1.85 -22.06 0.44
N ARG A 332 -1.08 -21.95 -0.65
CA ARG A 332 -0.18 -23.01 -1.10
C ARG A 332 1.00 -23.17 -0.14
N ASP A 333 1.62 -22.07 0.30
CA ASP A 333 2.72 -22.07 1.27
C ASP A 333 2.29 -22.69 2.61
N LEU A 334 1.08 -22.40 3.10
CA LEU A 334 0.52 -23.04 4.29
C LEU A 334 0.29 -24.55 4.14
N HIS A 335 0.00 -25.01 2.93
CA HIS A 335 -0.21 -26.44 2.67
C HIS A 335 1.12 -27.19 2.61
N GLU A 336 2.15 -26.57 2.05
CA GLU A 336 3.51 -27.12 1.93
C GLU A 336 4.31 -27.00 3.25
N HIS A 337 4.02 -25.96 4.02
CA HIS A 337 4.64 -25.65 5.31
C HIS A 337 3.56 -25.33 6.34
N PRO A 338 2.79 -26.34 6.82
CA PRO A 338 1.82 -26.11 7.86
C PRO A 338 2.53 -25.49 9.06
N PHE A 339 1.92 -24.47 9.68
CA PHE A 339 2.40 -23.97 10.96
C PHE A 339 2.58 -25.20 11.85
N SER A 340 3.81 -25.42 12.33
CA SER A 340 4.01 -26.31 13.45
C SER A 340 3.18 -25.71 14.57
N VAL A 341 1.98 -26.25 14.76
CA VAL A 341 1.13 -25.95 15.91
C VAL A 341 2.06 -26.15 17.08
N LEU A 342 2.41 -25.05 17.76
CA LEU A 342 2.99 -25.12 19.08
C LEU A 342 1.97 -25.93 19.87
N ASN A 343 2.23 -27.21 20.06
CA ASN A 343 1.50 -28.00 21.04
C ASN A 343 1.70 -27.26 22.35
N ASP A 344 0.59 -26.72 22.86
CA ASP A 344 0.51 -26.00 24.12
C ASP A 344 1.28 -26.75 25.23
N HIS A 345 2.11 -26.01 25.96
CA HIS A 345 2.57 -26.36 27.29
C HIS A 345 1.98 -25.39 28.30
#